data_AF-A0A7K0K1B4-F1
#
_entry.id   AF-A0A7K0K1B4-F1
#
_cell.length_a   1.000
_cell.length_b   1.000
_cell.length_c   1.000
_cell.angle_alpha   90.00
_cell.angle_beta   90.00
_cell.angle_gamma   90.00
#
_symmetry.space_group_name_H-M   'P 1'
#
loop_
_entity.id
_entity.type
_entity.pdbx_description
1 polymer ?
#
loop_
_entity_poly.entity_id
_entity_poly.type
_entity_poly.pdbx_seq_one_letter_code
_entity_poly.pdbx_strand_id
1 'polypeptide(L)'
;MTKMPTVFFGHGSPMIALDHNELTGGVADLGRTVLDKFGRPQAILMVSAHWYTRGTWVQSTSRPRQIYDMGGFPPALYEVKYEPDGFPALAPRVIELLGNRANVDDSWGIDHGTWTVLVHAFPKADIPVVQLSVNAEISPQASFEIGRQLSCLVNEFATVTSTRGYRSARAITVSASCRAGASPRSSRWANCGGIRRS
;
A
#
# COMPACT_ATOMS: atom_id res chain seq x y z
N MET A 1 20.08 7.47 -3.22
CA MET A 1 18.61 7.63 -3.26
C MET A 1 18.09 7.32 -1.87
N THR A 2 17.28 8.20 -1.29
CA THR A 2 16.63 7.96 0.00
C THR A 2 15.50 6.97 -0.22
N LYS A 3 15.49 5.90 0.58
CA LYS A 3 14.51 4.83 0.51
C LYS A 3 13.19 5.29 1.14
N MET A 4 12.07 5.19 0.42
CA MET A 4 10.76 5.53 0.94
C MET A 4 10.40 4.64 2.15
N PRO A 5 9.67 5.18 3.13
CA PRO A 5 9.31 4.43 4.33
C PRO A 5 8.16 3.45 4.02
N THR A 6 8.16 2.34 4.76
CA THR A 6 6.97 1.51 4.93
C THR A 6 6.22 2.00 6.17
N VAL A 7 4.94 2.30 6.03
CA VAL A 7 4.09 2.82 7.11
C VAL A 7 2.94 1.86 7.39
N PHE A 8 2.58 1.74 8.66
CA PHE A 8 1.41 0.99 9.10
C PHE A 8 0.42 1.94 9.76
N PHE A 9 -0.83 1.93 9.30
CA PHE A 9 -1.94 2.65 9.91
C PHE A 9 -2.95 1.67 10.50
N GLY A 10 -3.37 1.91 11.74
CA GLY A 10 -4.61 1.34 12.26
C GLY A 10 -5.77 2.25 11.86
N HIS A 11 -6.60 1.84 10.90
CA HIS A 11 -7.72 2.70 10.45
C HIS A 11 -8.90 2.72 11.44
N GLY A 12 -9.02 1.70 12.31
CA GLY A 12 -10.03 1.69 13.37
C GLY A 12 -11.46 1.84 12.87
N SER A 13 -12.21 2.77 13.46
CA SER A 13 -13.57 3.12 13.02
C SER A 13 -13.52 4.02 11.79
N PRO A 14 -14.40 3.84 10.80
CA PRO A 14 -14.54 4.77 9.67
C PRO A 14 -14.71 6.24 10.08
N MET A 15 -15.25 6.49 11.28
CA MET A 15 -15.39 7.83 11.86
C MET A 15 -14.07 8.60 11.97
N ILE A 16 -12.92 7.91 11.97
CA ILE A 16 -11.60 8.56 12.00
C ILE A 16 -11.47 9.61 10.90
N ALA A 17 -12.14 9.46 9.75
CA ALA A 17 -12.12 10.44 8.66
C ALA A 17 -12.71 11.82 9.04
N LEU A 18 -13.61 11.85 10.03
CA LEU A 18 -14.26 13.07 10.53
C LEU A 18 -13.68 13.56 11.86
N ASP A 19 -12.81 12.75 12.48
CA ASP A 19 -12.24 13.07 13.79
C ASP A 19 -11.10 14.09 13.69
N HIS A 20 -10.98 14.91 14.72
CA HIS A 20 -9.85 15.83 14.93
C HIS A 20 -9.35 15.71 16.37
N ASN A 21 -8.44 14.78 16.58
CA ASN A 21 -7.86 14.42 17.87
C ASN A 21 -6.36 14.05 17.76
N GLU A 22 -5.75 13.66 18.87
CA GLU A 22 -4.33 13.28 18.93
C GLU A 22 -3.95 12.16 17.95
N LEU A 23 -4.84 11.17 17.73
CA LEU A 23 -4.58 10.07 16.79
C LEU A 23 -4.51 10.60 15.35
N THR A 24 -5.51 11.37 14.92
CA THR A 24 -5.53 11.97 13.58
C THR A 24 -4.41 12.99 13.39
N GLY A 25 -4.03 13.70 14.46
CA GLY A 25 -2.87 14.58 14.50
C GLY A 25 -1.57 13.81 14.25
N GLY A 26 -1.39 12.67 14.92
CA GLY A 26 -0.25 11.77 14.71
C GLY A 26 -0.18 11.19 13.30
N VAL A 27 -1.33 10.87 12.68
CA VAL A 27 -1.40 10.43 11.27
C VAL A 27 -0.95 11.57 10.34
N ALA A 28 -1.40 12.80 10.59
CA ALA A 28 -1.01 13.97 9.82
C ALA A 28 0.49 14.30 9.99
N ASP A 29 1.03 14.19 11.21
CA ASP A 29 2.46 14.37 11.49
C ASP A 29 3.32 13.32 10.79
N LEU A 30 2.84 12.08 10.73
CA LEU A 30 3.53 11.02 9.99
C LEU A 30 3.57 11.32 8.50
N GLY A 31 2.45 11.75 7.91
CA GLY A 31 2.38 12.19 6.52
C GLY A 31 3.34 13.34 6.21
N ARG A 32 3.37 14.38 7.06
CA ARG A 32 4.35 15.48 6.98
C ARG A 32 5.79 14.96 7.03
N THR A 33 6.09 14.09 8.00
CA THR A 33 7.42 13.49 8.16
C THR A 33 7.86 12.72 6.91
N VAL A 34 6.95 12.00 6.26
CA VAL A 34 7.24 11.31 5.00
C VAL A 34 7.66 12.32 3.93
N LEU A 35 6.88 13.38 3.73
CA LEU A 35 7.16 14.40 2.72
C LEU A 35 8.46 15.16 3.00
N ASP A 36 8.69 15.54 4.26
CA ASP A 36 9.84 16.36 4.64
C ASP A 36 11.15 15.59 4.59
N LYS A 37 11.16 14.32 5.03
CA LYS A 37 12.39 13.52 5.13
C LYS A 37 12.69 12.67 3.89
N PHE A 38 11.66 12.25 3.17
CA PHE A 38 11.78 11.30 2.06
C PHE A 38 11.33 11.90 0.72
N GLY A 39 10.68 13.06 0.74
CA GLY A 39 10.09 13.67 -0.44
C GLY A 39 8.72 13.07 -0.78
N ARG A 40 8.14 13.57 -1.87
CA ARG A 40 6.87 13.06 -2.39
C ARG A 40 7.08 11.69 -3.06
N PRO A 41 6.37 10.62 -2.65
CA PRO A 41 6.42 9.35 -3.34
C PRO A 41 5.77 9.42 -4.73
N GLN A 42 6.21 8.57 -5.66
CA GLN A 42 5.60 8.50 -7.00
C GLN A 42 4.19 7.92 -6.95
N ALA A 43 3.97 6.96 -6.05
CA ALA A 43 2.67 6.38 -5.73
C ALA A 43 2.74 5.72 -4.34
N ILE A 44 1.58 5.41 -3.79
CA ILE A 44 1.38 4.60 -2.59
C ILE A 44 0.91 3.22 -3.01
N LEU A 45 1.64 2.18 -2.63
CA LEU A 45 1.15 0.80 -2.63
C LEU A 45 0.42 0.54 -1.32
N MET A 46 -0.91 0.52 -1.34
CA MET A 46 -1.75 0.33 -0.17
C MET A 46 -2.19 -1.12 -0.02
N VAL A 47 -1.76 -1.80 1.04
CA VAL A 47 -2.27 -3.13 1.41
C VAL A 47 -3.44 -2.96 2.36
N SER A 48 -4.65 -3.23 1.89
CA SER A 48 -5.88 -2.97 2.67
C SER A 48 -6.46 -4.24 3.27
N ALA A 49 -6.75 -4.21 4.58
CA ALA A 49 -7.45 -5.30 5.26
C ALA A 49 -8.92 -5.49 4.83
N HIS A 50 -9.53 -4.51 4.15
CA HIS A 50 -10.91 -4.66 3.65
C HIS A 50 -10.96 -5.36 2.30
N TRP A 51 -9.87 -5.30 1.53
CA TRP A 51 -9.75 -6.10 0.33
C TRP A 51 -9.18 -7.48 0.67
N TYR A 52 -9.97 -8.28 1.40
CA TYR A 52 -9.59 -9.62 1.85
C TYR A 52 -10.18 -10.67 0.91
N THR A 53 -9.32 -11.39 0.18
CA THR A 53 -9.71 -12.17 -1.00
C THR A 53 -9.14 -13.58 -1.01
N ARG A 54 -9.70 -14.46 -1.84
CA ARG A 54 -9.03 -15.70 -2.27
C ARG A 54 -8.06 -15.34 -3.40
N GLY A 55 -6.77 -15.59 -3.21
CA GLY A 55 -5.71 -15.06 -4.07
C GLY A 55 -5.26 -13.63 -3.70
N THR A 56 -4.16 -13.20 -4.32
CA THR A 56 -3.61 -11.84 -4.18
C THR A 56 -3.94 -11.03 -5.44
N TRP A 57 -4.49 -9.84 -5.27
CA TRP A 57 -4.93 -8.99 -6.37
C TRP A 57 -4.35 -7.58 -6.25
N VAL A 58 -4.01 -6.97 -7.38
CA VAL A 58 -3.50 -5.60 -7.46
C VAL A 58 -4.32 -4.79 -8.46
N GLN A 59 -4.59 -3.53 -8.12
CA GLN A 59 -5.23 -2.59 -9.05
C GLN A 59 -4.26 -2.11 -10.14
N SER A 60 -4.77 -1.94 -11.35
CA SER A 60 -4.04 -1.39 -12.50
C SER A 60 -4.70 -0.16 -13.13
N THR A 61 -5.90 0.22 -12.68
CA THR A 61 -6.63 1.38 -13.19
C THR A 61 -5.91 2.70 -12.93
N SER A 62 -6.05 3.66 -13.85
CA SER A 62 -5.56 5.03 -13.70
C SER A 62 -6.53 5.92 -12.92
N ARG A 63 -7.79 5.49 -12.75
CA ARG A 63 -8.84 6.23 -12.04
C ARG A 63 -9.63 5.27 -11.16
N PRO A 64 -9.10 4.89 -9.99
CA PRO A 64 -9.82 4.04 -9.06
C PRO A 64 -11.01 4.81 -8.49
N ARG A 65 -12.15 4.14 -8.38
CA ARG A 65 -13.32 4.69 -7.69
C ARG A 65 -13.09 4.66 -6.19
N GLN A 66 -13.49 5.70 -5.46
CA GLN A 66 -13.69 5.58 -4.02
C GLN A 66 -14.93 4.72 -3.75
N ILE A 67 -14.84 3.81 -2.78
CA ILE A 67 -15.97 2.98 -2.35
C ILE A 67 -16.26 3.16 -0.86
N TYR A 68 -17.51 2.89 -0.50
CA TYR A 68 -18.02 2.94 0.86
C TYR A 68 -18.41 1.52 1.27
N ASP A 69 -17.43 0.71 1.66
CA ASP A 69 -17.56 -0.69 2.08
C ASP A 69 -17.96 -0.82 3.57
N MET A 70 -18.59 0.21 4.12
CA MET A 70 -19.06 0.29 5.50
C MET A 70 -20.50 0.81 5.60
N GLY A 71 -21.22 0.40 6.65
CA GLY A 71 -22.65 0.70 6.86
C GLY A 71 -22.96 1.18 8.27
N GLY A 72 -24.06 1.93 8.42
CA GLY A 72 -24.59 2.34 9.73
C GLY A 72 -23.96 3.61 10.33
N PHE A 73 -23.28 4.41 9.51
CA PHE A 73 -22.61 5.64 9.94
C PHE A 73 -23.41 6.91 9.58
N PRO A 74 -23.09 8.07 10.17
CA PRO A 74 -23.76 9.34 9.84
C PRO A 74 -23.58 9.75 8.36
N PRO A 75 -24.54 10.47 7.74
CA PRO A 75 -24.45 10.93 6.35
C PRO A 75 -23.16 11.69 6.03
N ALA A 76 -22.67 12.53 6.95
CA ALA A 76 -21.44 13.29 6.79
C ALA A 76 -20.22 12.42 6.43
N LEU A 77 -20.17 11.16 6.87
CA LEU A 77 -19.09 10.25 6.53
C LEU A 77 -19.15 9.84 5.05
N TYR A 78 -20.34 9.67 4.50
CA TYR A 78 -20.57 9.31 3.10
C TYR A 78 -20.33 10.49 2.14
N GLU A 79 -20.24 11.71 2.67
CA GLU A 79 -19.91 12.93 1.94
C GLU A 79 -18.39 13.14 1.80
N VAL A 80 -17.56 12.48 2.62
CA VAL A 80 -16.11 12.58 2.52
C VAL A 80 -15.62 12.07 1.17
N LYS A 81 -14.85 12.89 0.46
CA LYS A 81 -14.21 12.56 -0.82
C LYS A 81 -12.69 12.57 -0.70
N TYR A 82 -12.08 11.48 -1.12
CA TYR A 82 -10.64 11.28 -1.24
C TYR A 82 -10.42 10.41 -2.48
N GLU A 83 -10.20 11.07 -3.62
CA GLU A 83 -10.20 10.46 -4.94
C GLU A 83 -8.80 10.58 -5.57
N PRO A 84 -7.83 9.75 -5.13
CA PRO A 84 -6.50 9.77 -5.71
C PRO A 84 -6.53 9.18 -7.13
N ASP A 85 -5.62 9.65 -7.97
CA ASP A 85 -5.32 8.96 -9.23
C ASP A 85 -4.76 7.57 -8.95
N GLY A 86 -4.90 6.65 -9.91
CA GLY A 86 -4.22 5.37 -9.89
C GLY A 86 -2.83 5.45 -10.54
N PHE A 87 -2.04 4.39 -10.39
CA PHE A 87 -0.71 4.31 -11.01
C PHE A 87 -0.54 2.99 -11.78
N PRO A 88 -1.04 2.90 -13.03
CA PRO A 88 -1.08 1.66 -13.82
C PRO A 88 0.26 0.95 -13.97
N ALA A 89 1.36 1.71 -13.97
CA ALA A 89 2.71 1.17 -14.11
C ALA A 89 3.18 0.33 -12.91
N LEU A 90 2.51 0.41 -11.75
CA LEU A 90 2.90 -0.35 -10.55
C LEU A 90 2.40 -1.80 -10.57
N ALA A 91 1.23 -2.08 -11.14
CA ALA A 91 0.69 -3.45 -11.21
C ALA A 91 1.62 -4.44 -11.94
N PRO A 92 2.17 -4.13 -13.13
CA PRO A 92 3.14 -5.01 -13.79
C PRO A 92 4.37 -5.31 -12.92
N ARG A 93 4.84 -4.33 -12.13
CA ARG A 93 6.00 -4.49 -11.24
C ARG A 93 5.68 -5.42 -10.06
N VAL A 94 4.48 -5.29 -9.49
CA VAL A 94 3.99 -6.22 -8.46
C VAL A 94 3.89 -7.64 -9.02
N ILE A 95 3.34 -7.81 -10.22
CA ILE A 95 3.21 -9.11 -10.89
C ILE A 95 4.58 -9.72 -11.20
N GLU A 96 5.54 -8.92 -11.68
CA GLU A 96 6.92 -9.37 -11.93
C GLU A 96 7.58 -9.93 -10.67
N LEU A 97 7.38 -9.27 -9.52
CA LEU A 97 7.98 -9.67 -8.25
C LEU A 97 7.30 -10.89 -7.61
N LEU A 98 5.97 -11.00 -7.75
CA LEU A 98 5.19 -12.06 -7.10
C LEU A 98 4.98 -13.28 -8.00
N GLY A 99 5.11 -13.12 -9.32
CA GLY A 99 4.84 -14.15 -10.32
C GLY A 99 3.37 -14.56 -10.30
N ASN A 100 3.12 -15.88 -10.35
CA ASN A 100 1.77 -16.46 -10.34
C ASN A 100 1.00 -16.29 -9.01
N ARG A 101 1.58 -15.65 -8.00
CA ARG A 101 0.93 -15.39 -6.71
C ARG A 101 0.07 -14.13 -6.70
N ALA A 102 0.15 -13.28 -7.73
CA ALA A 102 -0.68 -12.09 -7.86
C ALA A 102 -1.23 -11.93 -9.28
N ASN A 103 -2.42 -11.34 -9.37
CA ASN A 103 -3.10 -11.02 -10.62
C ASN A 103 -3.72 -9.61 -10.56
N VAL A 104 -4.14 -9.07 -11.69
CA VAL A 104 -4.86 -7.79 -11.75
C VAL A 104 -6.35 -8.00 -11.43
N ASP A 105 -6.90 -7.11 -10.62
CA ASP A 105 -8.35 -6.94 -10.46
C ASP A 105 -8.67 -5.46 -10.22
N ASP A 106 -9.41 -4.87 -11.16
CA ASP A 106 -9.87 -3.47 -11.10
C ASP A 106 -11.35 -3.34 -10.72
N SER A 107 -11.98 -4.44 -10.30
CA SER A 107 -13.37 -4.41 -9.81
C SER A 107 -13.49 -3.77 -8.43
N TRP A 108 -12.40 -3.76 -7.64
CA TRP A 108 -12.34 -3.10 -6.34
C TRP A 108 -12.15 -1.58 -6.46
N GLY A 109 -12.19 -0.86 -5.34
CA GLY A 109 -11.99 0.59 -5.29
C GLY A 109 -11.08 1.02 -4.15
N ILE A 110 -10.93 2.32 -3.92
CA ILE A 110 -10.29 2.83 -2.72
C ILE A 110 -11.27 2.67 -1.56
N ASP A 111 -11.04 1.67 -0.70
CA ASP A 111 -11.90 1.33 0.45
C ASP A 111 -11.66 2.23 1.68
N HIS A 112 -12.56 2.15 2.67
CA HIS A 112 -12.50 3.01 3.85
C HIS A 112 -11.30 2.78 4.74
N GLY A 113 -10.72 1.58 4.81
CA GLY A 113 -9.45 1.40 5.51
C GLY A 113 -8.31 2.19 4.86
N THR A 114 -8.45 2.56 3.58
CA THR A 114 -7.49 3.38 2.86
C THR A 114 -7.82 4.86 2.98
N TRP A 115 -8.97 5.31 2.46
CA TRP A 115 -9.21 6.76 2.37
C TRP A 115 -9.38 7.44 3.73
N THR A 116 -9.90 6.76 4.75
CA THR A 116 -10.13 7.37 6.07
C THR A 116 -8.84 7.78 6.79
N VAL A 117 -7.72 7.13 6.52
CA VAL A 117 -6.42 7.50 7.07
C VAL A 117 -5.66 8.46 6.16
N LEU A 118 -5.82 8.32 4.84
CA LEU A 118 -5.12 9.16 3.88
C LEU A 118 -5.67 10.59 3.83
N VAL A 119 -6.94 10.82 4.17
CA VAL A 119 -7.48 12.19 4.35
C VAL A 119 -6.68 13.00 5.37
N HIS A 120 -6.03 12.34 6.34
CA HIS A 120 -5.17 13.00 7.33
C HIS A 120 -3.71 13.01 6.92
N ALA A 121 -3.19 11.87 6.44
CA ALA A 121 -1.78 11.73 6.10
C ALA A 121 -1.39 12.56 4.86
N PHE A 122 -2.23 12.55 3.82
CA PHE A 122 -1.98 13.21 2.54
C PHE A 122 -3.26 13.91 2.03
N PRO A 123 -3.75 14.95 2.72
CA PRO A 123 -5.08 15.53 2.53
C PRO A 123 -5.35 16.07 1.11
N LYS A 124 -4.30 16.32 0.32
CA LYS A 124 -4.44 16.82 -1.06
C LYS A 124 -4.87 15.75 -2.06
N ALA A 125 -4.85 14.46 -1.69
CA ALA A 125 -5.15 13.33 -2.57
C ALA A 125 -4.36 13.34 -3.89
N ASP A 126 -3.19 13.98 -3.91
CA ASP A 126 -2.41 14.22 -5.13
C ASP A 126 -1.32 13.16 -5.36
N ILE A 127 -1.12 12.26 -4.39
CA ILE A 127 -0.24 11.09 -4.53
C ILE A 127 -1.08 9.93 -5.07
N PRO A 128 -0.71 9.33 -6.22
CA PRO A 128 -1.42 8.18 -6.75
C PRO A 128 -1.47 7.00 -5.77
N VAL A 129 -2.58 6.27 -5.76
CA VAL A 129 -2.79 5.11 -4.87
C VAL A 129 -3.11 3.88 -5.69
N VAL A 130 -2.45 2.77 -5.37
CA VAL A 130 -2.73 1.44 -5.92
C VAL A 130 -2.98 0.49 -4.77
N GLN A 131 -4.12 -0.19 -4.77
CA GLN A 131 -4.37 -1.20 -3.75
C GLN A 131 -3.79 -2.56 -4.08
N LEU A 132 -3.41 -3.29 -3.03
CA LEU A 132 -3.06 -4.69 -3.01
C LEU A 132 -3.97 -5.40 -2.00
N SER A 133 -4.58 -6.51 -2.41
CA SER A 133 -5.45 -7.31 -1.56
C SER A 133 -4.65 -8.13 -0.53
N VAL A 134 -5.32 -8.55 0.53
CA VAL A 134 -4.80 -9.53 1.49
C VAL A 134 -5.37 -10.89 1.15
N ASN A 135 -4.49 -11.85 0.88
CA ASN A 135 -4.88 -13.21 0.53
C ASN A 135 -5.25 -14.03 1.78
N ALA A 136 -6.49 -14.51 1.82
CA ALA A 136 -7.06 -15.27 2.93
C ALA A 136 -6.59 -16.72 3.02
N GLU A 137 -6.01 -17.26 1.95
CA GLU A 137 -5.68 -18.69 1.81
C GLU A 137 -4.23 -18.99 2.20
N ILE A 138 -3.44 -17.96 2.53
CA ILE A 138 -2.02 -18.10 2.83
C ILE A 138 -1.71 -17.86 4.30
N SER A 139 -0.65 -18.52 4.80
CA SER A 139 -0.20 -18.35 6.17
C SER A 139 0.40 -16.96 6.41
N PRO A 140 0.46 -16.47 7.66
CA PRO A 140 1.15 -15.22 7.98
C PRO A 140 2.61 -15.20 7.51
N GLN A 141 3.30 -16.35 7.54
CA GLN A 141 4.66 -16.49 7.04
C GLN A 141 4.73 -16.28 5.51
N ALA A 142 3.75 -16.79 4.77
CA ALA A 142 3.66 -16.57 3.33
C ALA A 142 3.32 -15.10 3.01
N SER A 143 2.44 -14.45 3.80
CA SER A 143 2.17 -13.00 3.67
C SER A 143 3.42 -12.17 3.94
N PHE A 144 4.21 -12.54 4.94
CA PHE A 144 5.50 -11.89 5.22
C PHE A 144 6.48 -12.04 4.06
N GLU A 145 6.54 -13.21 3.42
CA GLU A 145 7.39 -13.45 2.26
C GLU A 145 6.97 -12.60 1.04
N ILE A 146 5.66 -12.40 0.81
CA ILE A 146 5.15 -11.44 -0.18
C ILE A 146 5.69 -10.04 0.14
N GLY A 147 5.57 -9.58 1.39
CA GLY A 147 6.11 -8.29 1.82
C GLY A 147 7.62 -8.16 1.59
N ARG A 148 8.39 -9.22 1.86
CA ARG A 148 9.84 -9.26 1.61
C ARG A 148 10.18 -9.09 0.14
N GLN A 149 9.41 -9.70 -0.76
CA GLN A 149 9.62 -9.59 -2.21
C GLN A 149 9.25 -8.22 -2.76
N LEU A 150 8.21 -7.59 -2.22
CA LEU A 150 7.81 -6.22 -2.57
C LEU A 150 8.76 -5.16 -1.99
N SER A 151 9.68 -5.53 -1.09
CA SER A 151 10.57 -4.58 -0.41
C SER A 151 11.53 -3.80 -1.33
N CYS A 152 11.69 -4.20 -2.59
CA CYS A 152 12.46 -3.43 -3.58
C CYS A 152 11.68 -2.24 -4.16
N LEU A 153 10.35 -2.27 -4.10
CA LEU A 153 9.47 -1.18 -4.57
C LEU A 153 9.63 0.08 -3.73
N VAL A 154 10.10 -0.04 -2.50
CA VAL A 154 10.26 1.10 -1.57
C VAL A 154 11.41 2.05 -1.93
N ASN A 155 12.15 1.79 -3.01
CA ASN A 155 13.05 2.80 -3.58
C ASN A 155 12.29 3.87 -4.37
N GLU A 156 11.06 3.56 -4.78
CA GLU A 156 10.25 4.37 -5.72
C GLU A 156 8.88 4.73 -5.11
N PHE A 157 8.34 3.87 -4.24
CA PHE A 157 6.97 3.94 -3.73
C PHE A 157 6.90 3.88 -2.20
N ALA A 158 5.95 4.58 -1.60
CA ALA A 158 5.62 4.36 -0.19
C ALA A 158 4.72 3.12 -0.08
N THR A 159 5.05 2.17 0.80
CA THR A 159 4.17 1.03 1.09
C THR A 159 3.41 1.32 2.37
N VAL A 160 2.08 1.28 2.29
CA VAL A 160 1.21 1.56 3.43
C VAL A 160 0.30 0.36 3.68
N THR A 161 0.19 -0.06 4.94
CA THR A 161 -0.72 -1.14 5.34
C THR A 161 -1.79 -0.60 6.26
N SER A 162 -3.05 -1.03 6.09
CA SER A 162 -4.17 -0.63 6.93
C SER A 162 -4.89 -1.83 7.55
N THR A 163 -5.10 -1.87 8.88
CA THR A 163 -5.79 -3.00 9.56
C THR A 163 -6.87 -2.61 10.58
N ARG A 164 -7.85 -3.52 10.77
CA ARG A 164 -8.74 -3.53 11.95
C ARG A 164 -8.02 -4.12 13.16
N GLY A 165 -7.41 -3.27 14.00
CA GLY A 165 -6.86 -3.67 15.30
C GLY A 165 -5.63 -4.60 15.26
N TYR A 166 -5.08 -4.90 16.45
CA TYR A 166 -3.75 -5.53 16.66
C TYR A 166 -3.59 -6.97 16.10
N ARG A 167 -4.66 -7.70 15.79
CA ARG A 167 -4.55 -9.15 15.42
C ARG A 167 -4.03 -9.39 14.00
N SER A 168 -4.25 -8.45 13.07
CA SER A 168 -3.70 -8.53 11.70
C SER A 168 -2.33 -7.87 11.56
N ALA A 169 -1.83 -7.23 12.64
CA ALA A 169 -0.65 -6.36 12.63
C ALA A 169 0.69 -7.08 12.40
N ARG A 170 0.75 -8.41 12.47
CA ARG A 170 2.00 -9.18 12.31
C ARG A 170 2.31 -9.59 10.87
N ALA A 171 1.35 -9.51 9.96
CA ALA A 171 1.47 -10.17 8.65
C ALA A 171 2.24 -9.34 7.60
N ILE A 172 2.35 -8.01 7.77
CA ILE A 172 2.91 -7.12 6.73
C ILE A 172 3.80 -6.06 7.38
N THR A 173 4.85 -6.51 8.07
CA THR A 173 5.99 -5.64 8.41
C THR A 173 7.08 -5.88 7.39
N VAL A 174 7.18 -5.01 6.39
CA VAL A 174 8.29 -5.05 5.42
C VAL A 174 9.52 -4.41 6.05
N SER A 175 10.36 -5.22 6.72
CA SER A 175 11.73 -4.80 7.00
C SER A 175 12.58 -5.06 5.76
N ALA A 176 13.05 -3.98 5.15
CA ALA A 176 13.61 -4.02 3.82
C ALA A 176 15.13 -4.21 3.87
N SER A 177 15.63 -5.41 3.53
CA SER A 177 17.00 -5.60 3.06
C SER A 177 17.00 -6.18 1.65
N CYS A 178 17.20 -5.32 0.65
CA CYS A 178 17.71 -5.78 -0.65
C CYS A 178 19.23 -5.85 -0.51
N ARG A 179 19.82 -7.03 -0.72
CA ARG A 179 21.29 -7.12 -0.85
C ARG A 179 21.68 -6.39 -2.13
N ALA A 180 22.39 -5.28 -2.00
CA ALA A 180 23.05 -4.62 -3.10
C ALA A 180 24.21 -5.50 -3.59
N GLY A 181 24.05 -6.10 -4.78
CA GLY A 181 25.16 -6.67 -5.55
C GLY A 181 25.62 -5.66 -6.61
N ALA A 182 26.93 -5.35 -6.57
CA ALA A 182 27.77 -4.49 -7.44
C ALA A 182 27.33 -4.35 -8.93
N SER A 183 27.62 -3.31 -9.73
CA SER A 183 28.64 -2.24 -9.81
C SER A 183 28.19 -1.23 -10.92
N PRO A 184 28.69 0.03 -10.96
CA PRO A 184 28.20 1.04 -11.90
C PRO A 184 28.93 0.99 -13.25
N ARG A 185 28.25 0.54 -14.31
CA ARG A 185 28.42 1.05 -15.71
C ARG A 185 27.49 0.32 -16.69
N SER A 186 26.76 1.13 -17.45
CA SER A 186 26.13 0.88 -18.77
C SER A 186 25.14 -0.28 -18.94
N SER A 187 24.01 0.04 -19.59
CA SER A 187 22.83 -0.80 -19.92
C SER A 187 22.08 -1.36 -18.70
N ARG A 188 21.08 -0.60 -18.24
CA ARG A 188 20.15 -1.04 -17.19
C ARG A 188 19.32 -2.21 -17.72
N TRP A 189 19.11 -3.19 -16.84
CA TRP A 189 18.18 -4.32 -16.96
C TRP A 189 18.73 -5.56 -17.68
N ALA A 190 19.67 -6.23 -17.03
CA ALA A 190 19.86 -7.68 -17.18
C ALA A 190 20.33 -8.26 -15.83
N ASN A 191 19.78 -9.43 -15.48
CA ASN A 191 20.12 -10.30 -14.34
C ASN A 191 19.29 -10.15 -13.04
N CYS A 192 18.02 -10.52 -13.13
CA CYS A 192 17.38 -11.33 -12.09
C CYS A 192 16.96 -12.68 -12.72
N GLY A 193 17.83 -13.68 -12.61
CA GLY A 193 17.55 -15.03 -13.14
C GLY A 193 18.73 -15.95 -12.95
N GLY A 194 18.76 -16.70 -11.85
CA GLY A 194 19.85 -17.62 -11.55
C GLY A 194 19.45 -18.64 -10.49
N ILE A 195 18.53 -19.54 -10.83
CA ILE A 195 18.36 -20.80 -10.11
C ILE A 195 19.52 -21.71 -10.56
N ARG A 196 20.53 -21.92 -9.70
CA ARG A 196 21.39 -23.11 -9.83
C ARG A 196 20.75 -24.21 -9.01
N ARG A 197 20.33 -25.28 -9.72
CA ARG A 197 20.05 -26.57 -9.11
C ARG A 197 21.38 -27.20 -8.68
N SER A 198 21.42 -27.73 -7.47
CA SER A 198 22.31 -28.81 -7.05
C SER A 198 21.45 -29.87 -6.39
#